data_AF-A0A958TNR5-F1
#
_entry.id   AF-A0A958TNR5-F1
#
_cell.length_a   1.000
_cell.length_b   1.000
_cell.length_c   1.000
_cell.angle_alpha   90.00
_cell.angle_beta   90.00
_cell.angle_gamma   90.00
#
_symmetry.space_group_name_H-M   'P 1'
#
loop_
_entity.id
_entity.type
_entity.pdbx_description
1 polymer ?
#
loop_
_entity_poly.entity_id
_entity_poly.type
_entity_poly.pdbx_seq_one_letter_code
_entity_poly.pdbx_strand_id
1 'polypeptide(L)'
;MKVIQLHNSNTKLIDKAAKNNREAQHILYEVHAPKMLSVCRYYVKDVQKAEEVLLNGFFKAFTNLKRFKNEGSFEGWLRKIMVREAISFLRQQ
;
A
#
# COMPACT_ATOMS: atom_id res chain seq x y z
N MET A 1 -10.74 -7.09 -28.73
CA MET A 1 -10.62 -6.25 -27.51
C MET A 1 -10.96 -7.10 -26.30
N LYS A 2 -10.03 -7.33 -25.36
CA LYS A 2 -10.35 -8.03 -24.11
C LYS A 2 -10.84 -7.00 -23.11
N VAL A 3 -12.13 -7.04 -22.82
CA VAL A 3 -12.74 -6.20 -21.78
C VAL A 3 -12.26 -6.76 -20.44
N ILE A 4 -11.42 -6.00 -19.72
CA ILE A 4 -10.93 -6.42 -18.42
C ILE A 4 -12.02 -6.18 -17.38
N GLN A 5 -12.67 -7.24 -16.89
CA GLN A 5 -13.51 -7.16 -15.70
C GLN A 5 -12.63 -7.07 -14.45
N LEU A 6 -12.35 -5.85 -13.98
CA LEU A 6 -11.41 -5.60 -12.87
C LEU A 6 -12.05 -5.44 -11.47
N HIS A 7 -13.37 -5.30 -11.36
CA HIS A 7 -13.96 -4.77 -10.12
C HIS A 7 -14.24 -5.79 -9.00
N ASN A 8 -14.40 -7.09 -9.31
CA ASN A 8 -14.85 -8.06 -8.30
C ASN A 8 -13.75 -8.85 -7.58
N SER A 9 -12.55 -8.97 -8.17
CA SER A 9 -11.46 -9.76 -7.56
C SER A 9 -10.72 -8.98 -6.47
N ASN A 10 -10.47 -7.69 -6.69
CA ASN A 10 -9.69 -6.87 -5.77
C ASN A 10 -10.42 -6.64 -4.44
N THR A 11 -11.73 -6.42 -4.46
CA THR A 11 -12.52 -6.22 -3.24
C THR A 11 -12.46 -7.46 -2.34
N LYS A 12 -12.63 -8.67 -2.91
CA LYS A 12 -12.53 -9.92 -2.15
C LYS A 12 -11.13 -10.15 -1.57
N LEU A 13 -10.09 -9.77 -2.31
CA LEU A 13 -8.71 -9.88 -1.84
C LEU A 13 -8.44 -8.92 -0.66
N ILE A 14 -8.92 -7.68 -0.78
CA ILE A 14 -8.85 -6.67 0.28
C ILE A 14 -9.61 -7.12 1.53
N ASP A 15 -10.81 -7.68 1.37
CA ASP A 15 -11.61 -8.21 2.49
C ASP A 15 -10.91 -9.36 3.21
N LYS A 16 -10.25 -10.26 2.47
CA LYS A 16 -9.44 -11.34 3.06
C LYS A 16 -8.23 -10.77 3.81
N ALA A 17 -7.52 -9.83 3.20
CA ALA A 17 -6.36 -9.18 3.82
C ALA A 17 -6.75 -8.41 5.09
N ALA A 18 -7.93 -7.77 5.11
CA ALA A 18 -8.49 -7.08 6.28
C ALA A 18 -8.82 -8.03 7.45
N LYS A 19 -9.00 -9.32 7.15
CA LYS A 19 -9.17 -10.41 8.12
C LYS A 19 -7.84 -11.06 8.53
N ASN A 20 -6.71 -10.40 8.30
CA ASN A 20 -5.35 -10.90 8.59
C ASN A 20 -4.96 -12.18 7.84
N ASN A 21 -5.57 -12.45 6.69
CA ASN A 21 -5.11 -13.53 5.83
C ASN A 21 -3.73 -13.15 5.24
N ARG A 22 -2.69 -13.89 5.62
CA ARG A 22 -1.29 -13.62 5.24
C ARG A 22 -1.06 -13.69 3.74
N GLU A 23 -1.65 -14.68 3.07
CA GLU A 23 -1.53 -14.85 1.62
C GLU A 23 -2.13 -13.66 0.87
N ALA A 24 -3.31 -13.20 1.29
CA ALA A 24 -3.96 -12.03 0.70
C ALA A 24 -3.15 -10.74 0.92
N GLN A 25 -2.56 -10.55 2.11
CA GLN A 25 -1.67 -9.43 2.38
C GLN A 25 -0.40 -9.49 1.52
N HIS A 26 0.17 -10.69 1.36
CA HIS A 26 1.34 -10.89 0.52
C HIS A 26 1.06 -10.54 -0.95
N ILE A 27 -0.05 -11.03 -1.52
CA ILE A 27 -0.45 -10.71 -2.89
C ILE A 27 -0.65 -9.19 -3.07
N LEU A 28 -1.32 -8.52 -2.12
CA LEU A 28 -1.47 -7.06 -2.17
C LEU A 28 -0.14 -6.34 -2.09
N TYR A 29 0.79 -6.83 -1.27
CA TYR A 29 2.14 -6.28 -1.18
C TYR A 29 2.87 -6.41 -2.53
N GLU A 30 2.93 -7.61 -3.11
CA GLU A 30 3.65 -7.85 -4.37
C GLU A 30 3.13 -6.98 -5.51
N VAL A 31 1.80 -6.86 -5.63
CA VAL A 31 1.17 -6.06 -6.69
C VAL A 31 1.45 -4.57 -6.56
N HIS A 32 1.51 -4.04 -5.33
CA HIS A 32 1.58 -2.59 -5.11
C HIS A 32 2.99 -2.08 -4.74
N ALA A 33 3.86 -2.93 -4.20
CA ALA A 33 5.17 -2.53 -3.67
C ALA A 33 6.06 -1.81 -4.68
N PRO A 34 6.22 -2.25 -5.95
CA PRO A 34 7.09 -1.55 -6.91
C PRO A 34 6.67 -0.08 -7.14
N LYS A 35 5.35 0.14 -7.27
CA LYS A 35 4.81 1.49 -7.48
C LYS A 35 4.88 2.32 -6.20
N MET A 36 4.63 1.72 -5.04
CA MET A 36 4.72 2.41 -3.76
C MET A 36 6.17 2.74 -3.38
N LEU A 37 7.14 1.89 -3.72
CA LEU A 37 8.56 2.18 -3.55
C LEU A 37 8.97 3.40 -4.38
N SER A 38 8.46 3.51 -5.62
CA SER A 38 8.68 4.69 -6.47
C SER A 38 8.14 5.97 -5.83
N VAL A 39 7.00 5.89 -5.10
CA VAL A 39 6.46 7.00 -4.33
C VAL A 39 7.36 7.34 -3.15
N CYS A 40 7.81 6.36 -2.36
CA CYS A 40 8.72 6.60 -1.24
C CYS A 40 10.04 7.24 -1.72
N ARG A 41 10.60 6.75 -2.83
CA ARG A 41 11.84 7.27 -3.44
C ARG A 41 11.72 8.70 -3.98
N TYR A 42 10.51 9.16 -4.27
CA TYR A 42 10.28 10.56 -4.63
C TYR A 42 10.62 11.51 -3.48
N TYR A 43 10.43 11.07 -2.23
CA TYR A 43 10.69 11.87 -1.03
C TYR A 43 12.03 11.51 -0.36
N VAL A 44 12.41 10.23 -0.36
CA VAL A 44 13.60 9.72 0.33
C VAL A 44 14.62 9.24 -0.71
N LYS A 45 15.77 9.93 -0.82
CA LYS A 45 16.78 9.65 -1.85
C LYS A 45 17.52 8.34 -1.64
N ASP A 46 17.84 8.04 -0.38
CA ASP A 46 18.51 6.80 -0.01
C ASP A 46 17.55 5.62 -0.19
N VAL A 47 18.00 4.61 -0.92
CA VAL A 47 17.16 3.47 -1.32
C VAL A 47 16.79 2.60 -0.12
N GLN A 48 17.73 2.35 0.78
CA GLN A 48 17.52 1.51 1.95
C GLN A 48 16.53 2.18 2.92
N LYS A 49 16.66 3.49 3.10
CA LYS A 49 15.70 4.29 3.87
C LYS A 49 14.32 4.35 3.20
N ALA A 50 14.27 4.43 1.87
CA ALA A 50 12.99 4.40 1.15
C ALA A 50 12.28 3.04 1.28
N GLU A 51 13.04 1.93 1.29
CA GLU A 51 12.52 0.59 1.55
C GLU A 51 12.01 0.45 2.98
N GLU A 52 12.69 1.03 3.97
CA GLU A 52 12.19 1.06 5.36
C GLU A 52 10.84 1.81 5.44
N VAL A 53 10.75 2.99 4.82
CA VAL A 53 9.50 3.77 4.73
C VAL A 53 8.39 2.97 4.05
N LEU A 54 8.71 2.23 2.98
CA LEU A 54 7.76 1.36 2.29
C LEU A 54 7.20 0.28 3.23
N LEU A 55 8.08 -0.44 3.93
CA LEU A 55 7.70 -1.51 4.85
C LEU A 55 6.84 -0.98 6.00
N ASN A 56 7.24 0.14 6.60
CA ASN A 56 6.46 0.82 7.65
C ASN A 56 5.09 1.29 7.12
N GLY A 57 5.04 1.80 5.89
CA GLY A 57 3.80 2.19 5.23
C GLY A 57 2.85 1.01 5.01
N PHE A 58 3.36 -0.14 4.54
CA PHE A 58 2.55 -1.35 4.38
C PHE A 58 2.08 -1.93 5.71
N PHE A 59 2.94 -1.90 6.74
CA PHE A 59 2.53 -2.30 8.09
C PHE A 59 1.37 -1.43 8.59
N LYS A 60 1.45 -0.11 8.42
CA LYS A 60 0.36 0.83 8.76
C LYS A 60 -0.89 0.59 7.91
N ALA A 61 -0.72 0.25 6.63
CA ALA A 61 -1.83 -0.08 5.74
C ALA A 61 -2.57 -1.33 6.22
N PHE A 62 -1.86 -2.44 6.45
CA PHE A 62 -2.51 -3.69 6.87
C PHE A 62 -3.14 -3.60 8.26
N THR A 63 -2.49 -2.92 9.20
CA THR A 63 -3.06 -2.69 10.56
C THR A 63 -4.33 -1.84 10.53
N ASN A 64 -4.47 -0.93 9.55
CA ASN A 64 -5.64 -0.06 9.41
C ASN A 64 -6.59 -0.49 8.27
N LEU A 65 -6.37 -1.65 7.65
CA LEU A 65 -7.07 -2.04 6.43
C LEU A 65 -8.58 -2.17 6.62
N LYS A 66 -9.03 -2.58 7.81
CA LYS A 66 -10.46 -2.62 8.18
C LYS A 66 -11.17 -1.26 8.10
N ARG A 67 -10.42 -0.15 8.10
CA ARG A 67 -10.96 1.22 7.99
C ARG A 67 -11.08 1.70 6.56
N PHE A 68 -10.59 0.92 5.58
CA PHE A 68 -10.76 1.26 4.17
C PHE A 68 -12.22 1.02 3.76
N LYS A 69 -12.95 2.13 3.50
CA LYS A 69 -14.40 2.10 3.20
C LYS A 69 -14.74 1.82 1.73
N ASN A 70 -13.74 1.53 0.89
CA ASN A 70 -13.91 1.38 -0.55
C ASN A 70 -14.48 2.62 -1.27
N GLU A 71 -14.39 3.80 -0.63
CA GLU A 71 -14.77 5.11 -1.17
C GLU A 71 -13.65 5.65 -2.08
N GLY A 72 -13.29 4.88 -3.12
CA GLY A 72 -12.21 5.19 -4.06
C GLY A 72 -11.25 4.02 -4.28
N SER A 73 -10.15 4.27 -5.00
CA SER A 73 -9.18 3.22 -5.31
C SER A 73 -8.33 2.84 -4.10
N PHE A 74 -8.14 1.53 -3.90
CA PHE A 74 -7.22 1.01 -2.90
C PHE A 74 -5.80 1.56 -3.09
N GLU A 75 -5.33 1.64 -4.34
CA GLU A 75 -4.02 2.23 -4.66
C GLU A 75 -3.92 3.69 -4.20
N GLY A 76 -4.95 4.50 -4.42
CA GLY A 76 -4.98 5.89 -3.97
C GLY A 76 -4.94 6.02 -2.44
N TRP A 77 -5.66 5.15 -1.75
CA TRP A 77 -5.62 5.07 -0.28
C TRP A 77 -4.23 4.64 0.23
N LEU A 78 -3.62 3.62 -0.37
CA LEU A 78 -2.29 3.14 -0.03
C LEU A 78 -1.22 4.22 -0.30
N ARG A 79 -1.29 4.90 -1.44
CA ARG A 79 -0.39 6.03 -1.78
C ARG A 79 -0.45 7.13 -0.72
N LYS A 80 -1.63 7.46 -0.20
CA LYS A 80 -1.78 8.46 0.86
C LYS A 80 -1.02 8.05 2.13
N ILE A 81 -1.01 6.76 2.46
CA ILE A 81 -0.24 6.23 3.59
C ILE A 81 1.27 6.37 3.31
N MET A 82 1.73 5.96 2.12
CA MET A 82 3.15 6.04 1.76
C MET A 82 3.70 7.47 1.79
N VAL A 83 2.96 8.43 1.24
CA VAL A 83 3.34 9.86 1.26
C VAL A 83 3.43 10.38 2.69
N ARG A 84 2.46 10.05 3.53
CA ARG A 84 2.47 10.45 4.95
C ARG A 84 3.64 9.82 5.69
N GLU A 85 3.95 8.57 5.41
CA GLU A 85 5.08 7.87 6.02
C GLU A 85 6.41 8.50 5.63
N ALA A 86 6.61 8.77 4.35
CA ALA A 86 7.82 9.41 3.86
C ALA A 86 8.02 10.80 4.45
N ILE A 87 6.96 11.61 4.53
CA ILE A 87 7.02 12.94 5.17
C ILE A 87 7.31 12.81 6.67
N SER A 88 6.71 11.83 7.36
CA SER A 88 6.97 11.59 8.78
C SER A 88 8.43 11.23 9.03
N PHE A 89 8.98 10.32 8.22
CA PHE A 89 10.39 9.93 8.28
C PHE A 89 11.33 11.11 8.11
N LEU A 90 11.06 11.98 7.13
CA LEU A 90 11.87 13.18 6.88
C LEU A 90 11.80 14.22 8.01
N ARG A 91 10.72 14.24 8.80
CA ARG A 91 10.59 15.14 9.96
C ARG A 91 11.30 14.63 11.21
N GLN A 92 11.64 13.35 11.25
CA GLN A 92 12.30 12.70 12.38
C GLN A 92 13.82 12.59 12.21
N GLN A 93 14.32 12.86 11.01
CA GLN A 93 15.75 13.11 10.75
C GLN A 93 16.15 14.50 11.22
#